data_AF-A0A7I8E750-F1
#
_entry.id   AF-A0A7I8E750-F1
#
_cell.length_a   1.000
_cell.length_b   1.000
_cell.length_c   1.000
_cell.angle_alpha   90.00
_cell.angle_beta   90.00
_cell.angle_gamma   90.00
#
_symmetry.space_group_name_H-M   'P 1'
#
loop_
_entity.id
_entity.type
_entity.pdbx_description
1 polymer ?
#
loop_
_entity_poly.entity_id
_entity_poly.type
_entity_poly.pdbx_seq_one_letter_code
_entity_poly.pdbx_strand_id
1 'polypeptide(L)'
;MRELLNRLFKRETRPLANVKLATAWCRQLELDAPATQRAKVLAAAQAFLDGTQAPTADALDAVLLVDAAVQSSYEALCCQYIANPRMSKELERQLWKEVIDYAQAMVDLYQRFVKFDPTVQDRDRFEAQMPAVLARSLHYLGIQAKWHHFRFEKLPSRLWTQANQLYRLSEIGGFDSNPFPLYPKHSEEITSCADEYLQLLMLATLSSNNLTVRQIDWADHWLNHWSKLIQFSRKFYADRHHLCVNLQADDGPQRVQEDQAEEPFRYWGLFDLIHELQETQRKIESGATPRSLGLGEDCRQPGALELLKHLESFWTMMMRNTQVARSVRQNVSKSAEVVQGLSRICAMVRGDNDKFSRQPVEARTEVDYDEINDMRLYGFVSERTRSKQATGPATVHPKLRQKVAIANWSIENESDGGFGAVLHAAENEWIRPGALIGMRTGGGENWQVCVIRRLNRLRDEQLSAGIQILSATPVAVSIKVDDDSSQINLSDVAFFNTEFPTLRIGLYIPHLQGSSNVNTLMLHASEYANDRLYQVQARDRAFTVRLGSVLEKGADWVWVNVQVVRQNG
;
A
#
# COMPACT_ATOMS: atom_id res chain seq x y z
N MET A 1 49.81 -14.17 -35.10
CA MET A 1 48.95 -14.89 -36.07
C MET A 1 47.77 -15.64 -35.41
N ARG A 2 47.96 -16.31 -34.26
CA ARG A 2 46.86 -16.94 -33.48
C ARG A 2 45.84 -15.94 -32.89
N GLU A 3 46.25 -14.75 -32.48
CA GLU A 3 45.32 -13.71 -31.96
C GLU A 3 44.49 -13.02 -33.06
N LEU A 4 45.04 -12.91 -34.27
CA LEU A 4 44.32 -12.42 -35.45
C LEU A 4 43.31 -13.45 -35.95
N LEU A 5 43.63 -14.74 -35.87
CA LEU A 5 42.67 -15.82 -36.11
C LEU A 5 41.56 -15.84 -35.05
N ASN A 6 41.86 -15.63 -33.76
CA ASN A 6 40.83 -15.52 -32.71
C ASN A 6 39.90 -14.29 -32.89
N ARG A 7 40.38 -13.20 -33.50
CA ARG A 7 39.52 -12.05 -33.86
C ARG A 7 38.71 -12.29 -35.15
N LEU A 8 39.20 -13.11 -36.07
CA LEU A 8 38.47 -13.55 -37.28
C LEU A 8 37.40 -14.62 -37.00
N PHE A 9 37.49 -15.33 -35.87
CA PHE A 9 36.45 -16.24 -35.37
C PHE A 9 35.40 -15.58 -34.45
N LYS A 10 35.43 -14.25 -34.25
CA LYS A 10 34.26 -13.48 -33.80
C LYS A 10 33.22 -13.35 -34.93
N ARG A 11 32.85 -14.46 -35.58
CA ARG A 11 31.49 -14.58 -36.09
C ARG A 11 30.64 -14.49 -34.84
N GLU A 12 29.91 -13.40 -34.68
CA GLU A 12 28.88 -13.25 -33.66
C GLU A 12 28.08 -14.56 -33.62
N THR A 13 28.34 -15.39 -32.61
CA THR A 13 27.61 -16.63 -32.43
C THR A 13 26.19 -16.20 -32.13
N ARG A 14 25.31 -16.17 -33.14
CA ARG A 14 23.89 -15.83 -32.97
C ARG A 14 23.28 -16.96 -32.15
N PRO A 15 23.18 -16.83 -30.82
CA PRO A 15 22.83 -17.97 -30.00
C PRO A 15 21.36 -18.35 -30.20
N LEU A 16 20.55 -17.37 -30.62
CA LEU A 16 19.12 -17.48 -30.91
C LEU A 16 18.81 -17.96 -32.34
N ALA A 17 19.80 -18.41 -33.11
CA ALA A 17 19.56 -18.85 -34.48
C ALA A 17 18.96 -20.27 -34.57
N ASN A 18 19.37 -21.18 -33.67
CA ASN A 18 18.81 -22.53 -33.55
C ASN A 18 19.15 -23.17 -32.21
N VAL A 19 18.40 -24.22 -31.87
CA VAL A 19 18.50 -24.95 -30.59
C VAL A 19 19.89 -25.53 -30.31
N LYS A 20 20.62 -26.01 -31.33
CA LYS A 20 21.94 -26.61 -31.14
C LYS A 20 22.96 -25.56 -30.69
N LEU A 21 22.95 -24.40 -31.35
CA LEU A 21 23.80 -23.26 -30.97
C LEU A 21 23.40 -22.72 -29.60
N ALA A 22 22.11 -22.58 -29.34
CA ALA A 22 21.59 -22.16 -28.04
C ALA A 22 22.05 -23.10 -26.91
N THR A 23 21.93 -24.42 -27.10
CA THR A 23 22.35 -25.43 -26.12
C THR A 23 23.85 -25.34 -25.81
N ALA A 24 24.69 -25.23 -26.84
CA ALA A 24 26.13 -25.08 -26.67
C ALA A 24 26.48 -23.78 -25.94
N TRP A 25 25.75 -22.70 -26.23
CA TRP A 25 25.93 -21.40 -25.60
C TRP A 25 25.47 -21.38 -24.14
N CYS A 26 24.31 -21.98 -23.80
CA CYS A 26 23.83 -22.10 -22.42
C CYS A 26 24.85 -22.82 -21.52
N ARG A 27 25.49 -23.90 -22.01
CA ARG A 27 26.57 -24.59 -21.27
C ARG A 27 27.76 -23.69 -20.96
N GLN A 28 28.07 -22.74 -21.84
CA GLN A 28 29.12 -21.75 -21.58
C GLN A 28 28.64 -20.67 -20.62
N LEU A 29 27.36 -20.27 -20.75
CA LEU A 29 26.70 -19.28 -19.90
C LEU A 29 26.69 -19.73 -18.43
N GLU A 30 26.41 -21.00 -18.16
CA GLU A 30 26.41 -21.59 -16.80
C GLU A 30 27.75 -21.41 -16.05
N LEU A 31 28.86 -21.25 -16.77
CA LEU A 31 30.20 -21.03 -16.19
C LEU A 31 30.48 -19.56 -15.85
N ASP A 32 29.70 -18.63 -16.40
CA ASP A 32 29.85 -17.19 -16.14
C ASP A 32 29.23 -16.80 -14.78
N ALA A 33 29.66 -15.67 -14.23
CA ALA A 33 29.01 -15.09 -13.06
C ALA A 33 27.55 -14.66 -13.38
N PRO A 34 26.60 -14.71 -12.41
CA PRO A 34 25.18 -14.42 -12.66
C PRO A 34 24.91 -13.10 -13.40
N ALA A 35 25.59 -12.01 -13.01
CA ALA A 35 25.44 -10.71 -13.69
C ALA A 35 25.90 -10.76 -15.16
N THR A 36 26.97 -11.49 -15.45
CA THR A 36 27.49 -11.68 -16.81
C THR A 36 26.54 -12.54 -17.65
N GLN A 37 25.92 -13.56 -17.07
CA GLN A 37 24.90 -14.38 -17.73
C GLN A 37 23.74 -13.51 -18.23
N ARG A 38 23.14 -12.71 -17.34
CA ARG A 38 22.03 -11.81 -17.67
C ARG A 38 22.42 -10.79 -18.73
N ALA A 39 23.58 -10.15 -18.59
CA ALA A 39 24.06 -9.16 -19.55
C ALA A 39 24.26 -9.75 -20.95
N LYS A 40 24.80 -10.98 -21.06
CA LYS A 40 24.96 -11.68 -22.34
C LYS A 40 23.61 -12.05 -22.96
N VAL A 41 22.65 -12.52 -22.17
CA VAL A 41 21.28 -12.83 -22.65
C VAL A 41 20.54 -11.58 -23.09
N LEU A 42 20.61 -10.49 -22.32
CA LEU A 42 20.01 -9.21 -22.67
C LEU A 42 20.59 -8.67 -23.99
N ALA A 43 21.92 -8.71 -24.14
CA ALA A 43 22.58 -8.30 -25.38
C ALA A 43 22.17 -9.16 -26.58
N ALA A 44 22.01 -10.47 -26.39
CA ALA A 44 21.55 -11.37 -27.46
C ALA A 44 20.08 -11.11 -27.84
N ALA A 45 19.21 -10.85 -26.87
CA ALA A 45 17.82 -10.46 -27.10
C ALA A 45 17.73 -9.13 -27.87
N GLN A 46 18.48 -8.11 -27.44
CA GLN A 46 18.56 -6.81 -28.11
C GLN A 46 19.10 -6.95 -29.54
N ALA A 47 20.18 -7.71 -29.75
CA ALA A 47 20.73 -7.94 -31.08
C ALA A 47 19.74 -8.66 -32.02
N PHE A 48 18.90 -9.55 -31.49
CA PHE A 48 17.81 -10.16 -32.27
C PHE A 48 16.72 -9.15 -32.60
N LEU A 49 16.30 -8.33 -31.62
CA LEU A 49 15.30 -7.28 -31.79
C LEU A 49 15.71 -6.22 -32.82
N ASP A 50 16.97 -5.77 -32.78
CA ASP A 50 17.52 -4.79 -33.72
C ASP A 50 17.79 -5.39 -35.11
N GLY A 51 17.93 -6.72 -35.19
CA GLY A 51 18.17 -7.43 -36.43
C GLY A 51 16.95 -7.45 -37.35
N THR A 52 17.20 -7.49 -38.67
CA THR A 52 16.16 -7.61 -39.71
C THR A 52 15.75 -9.05 -40.02
N GLN A 53 16.29 -10.03 -39.28
CA GLN A 53 16.04 -11.45 -39.50
C GLN A 53 14.58 -11.79 -39.17
N ALA A 54 13.89 -12.50 -40.06
CA ALA A 54 12.55 -12.97 -39.78
C ALA A 54 12.57 -13.98 -38.60
N PRO A 55 11.59 -13.95 -37.70
CA PRO A 55 11.39 -15.02 -36.72
C PRO A 55 11.25 -16.38 -37.39
N THR A 56 11.83 -17.42 -36.80
CA THR A 56 11.72 -18.82 -37.26
C THR A 56 11.39 -19.73 -36.09
N ALA A 57 10.86 -20.92 -36.36
CA ALA A 57 10.57 -21.89 -35.31
C ALA A 57 11.84 -22.32 -34.55
N ASP A 58 12.97 -22.47 -35.26
CA ASP A 58 14.27 -22.77 -34.64
C ASP A 58 14.77 -21.65 -33.73
N ALA A 59 14.50 -20.38 -34.09
CA ALA A 59 14.82 -19.25 -33.25
C ALA A 59 13.91 -19.18 -32.02
N LEU A 60 12.63 -19.54 -32.16
CA LEU A 60 11.70 -19.57 -31.02
C LEU A 60 12.14 -20.60 -29.97
N ASP A 61 12.47 -21.82 -30.40
CA ASP A 61 12.99 -22.84 -29.50
C ASP A 61 14.31 -22.42 -28.83
N ALA A 62 15.18 -21.75 -29.59
CA ALA A 62 16.42 -21.22 -29.04
C ALA A 62 16.17 -20.15 -27.97
N VAL A 63 15.21 -19.25 -28.18
CA VAL A 63 14.79 -18.22 -27.22
C VAL A 63 14.22 -18.86 -25.96
N LEU A 64 13.28 -19.81 -26.09
CA LEU A 64 12.67 -20.50 -24.95
C LEU A 64 13.72 -21.25 -24.09
N LEU A 65 14.73 -21.84 -24.74
CA LEU A 65 15.83 -22.53 -24.06
C LEU A 65 16.77 -21.56 -23.33
N VAL A 66 17.17 -20.48 -23.99
CA VAL A 66 18.06 -19.45 -23.42
C VAL A 66 17.40 -18.77 -22.23
N ASP A 67 16.14 -18.40 -22.38
CA ASP A 67 15.34 -17.79 -21.32
C ASP A 67 15.23 -18.71 -20.10
N ALA A 68 15.03 -20.02 -20.30
CA ALA A 68 15.00 -20.98 -19.19
C ALA A 68 16.36 -21.07 -18.46
N ALA A 69 17.48 -20.94 -19.18
CA ALA A 69 18.82 -21.08 -18.60
C ALA A 69 19.24 -19.91 -17.69
N VAL A 70 18.59 -18.75 -17.80
CA VAL A 70 18.96 -17.53 -17.05
C VAL A 70 18.08 -17.27 -15.84
N GLN A 71 16.99 -18.04 -15.65
CA GLN A 71 15.98 -17.79 -14.62
C GLN A 71 16.58 -17.69 -13.22
N SER A 72 17.42 -18.65 -12.81
CA SER A 72 18.02 -18.62 -11.46
C SER A 72 18.91 -17.38 -11.23
N SER A 73 19.57 -16.89 -12.29
CA SER A 73 20.36 -15.66 -12.22
C SER A 73 19.47 -14.42 -12.14
N TYR A 74 18.35 -14.40 -12.86
CA TYR A 74 17.39 -13.30 -12.83
C TYR A 74 16.64 -13.23 -11.49
N GLU A 75 16.25 -14.37 -10.93
CA GLU A 75 15.69 -14.45 -9.58
C GLU A 75 16.66 -13.94 -8.52
N ALA A 76 17.95 -14.30 -8.62
CA ALA A 76 18.96 -13.79 -7.69
C ALA A 76 19.07 -12.26 -7.71
N LEU A 77 18.96 -11.63 -8.89
CA LEU A 77 18.89 -10.16 -9.03
C LEU A 77 17.64 -9.60 -8.35
N CYS A 78 16.49 -10.25 -8.54
CA CYS A 78 15.24 -9.84 -7.91
C CYS A 78 15.33 -9.93 -6.38
N CYS A 79 15.85 -11.04 -5.86
CA CYS A 79 16.08 -11.24 -4.43
C CYS A 79 17.05 -10.19 -3.86
N GLN A 80 18.07 -9.78 -4.60
CA GLN A 80 19.00 -8.73 -4.16
C GLN A 80 18.29 -7.39 -3.93
N TYR A 81 17.33 -7.03 -4.79
CA TYR A 81 16.50 -5.84 -4.60
C TYR A 81 15.62 -5.95 -3.35
N ILE A 82 14.90 -7.07 -3.21
CA ILE A 82 13.92 -7.30 -2.14
C ILE A 82 14.60 -7.46 -0.77
N ALA A 83 15.79 -8.05 -0.72
CA ALA A 83 16.45 -8.39 0.52
C ALA A 83 17.13 -7.21 1.24
N ASN A 84 17.36 -6.10 0.55
CA ASN A 84 18.18 -5.01 1.08
C ASN A 84 17.40 -3.68 1.22
N PRO A 85 16.53 -3.55 2.24
CA PRO A 85 15.68 -2.37 2.43
C PRO A 85 16.44 -1.09 2.83
N ARG A 86 17.75 -1.18 3.10
CA ARG A 86 18.60 -0.04 3.51
C ARG A 86 19.65 0.33 2.46
N MET A 87 19.44 -0.07 1.21
CA MET A 87 20.36 0.28 0.13
C MET A 87 20.35 1.77 -0.19
N SER A 88 21.42 2.26 -0.82
CA SER A 88 21.46 3.64 -1.32
C SER A 88 20.43 3.83 -2.45
N LYS A 89 19.86 5.03 -2.56
CA LYS A 89 18.91 5.38 -3.65
C LYS A 89 19.50 5.15 -5.05
N GLU A 90 20.82 5.25 -5.19
CA GLU A 90 21.54 4.97 -6.44
C GLU A 90 21.49 3.48 -6.81
N LEU A 91 21.87 2.62 -5.87
CA LEU A 91 21.87 1.17 -6.06
C LEU A 91 20.44 0.66 -6.28
N GLU A 92 19.48 1.19 -5.53
CA GLU A 92 18.06 0.88 -5.72
C GLU A 92 17.58 1.20 -7.12
N ARG A 93 17.93 2.38 -7.63
CA ARG A 93 17.57 2.80 -9.00
C ARG A 93 18.23 1.91 -10.04
N GLN A 94 19.50 1.56 -9.84
CA GLN A 94 20.24 0.68 -10.74
C GLN A 94 19.65 -0.73 -10.80
N LEU A 95 19.42 -1.38 -9.66
CA LEU A 95 18.85 -2.72 -9.59
C LEU A 95 17.44 -2.77 -10.18
N TRP A 96 16.59 -1.79 -9.85
CA TRP A 96 15.26 -1.69 -10.43
C TRP A 96 15.32 -1.57 -11.96
N LYS A 97 16.23 -0.73 -12.47
CA LYS A 97 16.41 -0.54 -13.91
C LYS A 97 16.88 -1.83 -14.58
N GLU A 98 17.84 -2.55 -14.00
CA GLU A 98 18.32 -3.82 -14.54
C GLU A 98 17.18 -4.86 -14.63
N VAL A 99 16.32 -4.94 -13.60
CA VAL A 99 15.18 -5.88 -13.60
C VAL A 99 14.14 -5.51 -14.66
N ILE A 100 13.74 -4.23 -14.72
CA ILE A 100 12.72 -3.74 -15.66
C ILE A 100 13.20 -3.80 -17.11
N ASP A 101 14.43 -3.35 -17.39
CA ASP A 101 15.00 -3.36 -18.74
C ASP A 101 15.10 -4.81 -19.26
N TYR A 102 15.45 -5.76 -18.39
CA TYR A 102 15.50 -7.18 -18.73
C TYR A 102 14.10 -7.74 -19.04
N ALA A 103 13.13 -7.54 -18.14
CA ALA A 103 11.75 -7.99 -18.35
C ALA A 103 11.16 -7.40 -19.63
N GLN A 104 11.40 -6.11 -19.89
CA GLN A 104 10.94 -5.43 -21.10
C GLN A 104 11.54 -6.04 -22.37
N ALA A 105 12.84 -6.31 -22.38
CA ALA A 105 13.50 -6.94 -23.53
C ALA A 105 12.93 -8.33 -23.82
N MET A 106 12.62 -9.11 -22.78
CA MET A 106 12.01 -10.44 -22.95
C MET A 106 10.57 -10.36 -23.45
N VAL A 107 9.76 -9.43 -22.94
CA VAL A 107 8.40 -9.15 -23.47
C VAL A 107 8.47 -8.75 -24.94
N ASP A 108 9.33 -7.82 -25.31
CA ASP A 108 9.47 -7.36 -26.71
C ASP A 108 9.96 -8.49 -27.62
N LEU A 109 10.87 -9.35 -27.13
CA LEU A 109 11.36 -10.52 -27.84
C LEU A 109 10.23 -11.50 -28.13
N TYR A 110 9.45 -11.90 -27.12
CA TYR A 110 8.30 -12.78 -27.31
C TYR A 110 7.22 -12.16 -28.18
N GLN A 111 6.95 -10.86 -28.02
CA GLN A 111 5.97 -10.13 -28.82
C GLN A 111 6.29 -10.17 -30.32
N ARG A 112 7.58 -10.23 -30.69
CA ARG A 112 8.01 -10.39 -32.09
C ARG A 112 7.58 -11.73 -32.67
N PHE A 113 7.58 -12.80 -31.87
CA PHE A 113 7.06 -14.11 -32.29
C PHE A 113 5.54 -14.16 -32.29
N VAL A 114 4.88 -13.53 -31.30
CA VAL A 114 3.40 -13.46 -31.24
C VAL A 114 2.81 -12.73 -32.45
N LYS A 115 3.50 -11.69 -32.96
CA LYS A 115 3.05 -10.91 -34.13
C LYS A 115 3.44 -11.54 -35.47
N PHE A 116 4.23 -12.60 -35.47
CA PHE A 116 4.72 -13.22 -36.68
C PHE A 116 3.69 -14.23 -37.21
N ASP A 117 3.38 -14.15 -38.50
CA ASP A 117 2.54 -15.15 -39.17
C ASP A 117 3.44 -16.25 -39.74
N PRO A 118 3.45 -17.46 -39.15
CA PRO A 118 4.34 -18.53 -39.59
C PRO A 118 3.93 -19.10 -40.95
N THR A 119 4.91 -19.66 -41.65
CA THR A 119 4.63 -20.43 -42.88
C THR A 119 3.78 -21.65 -42.56
N VAL A 120 3.09 -22.21 -43.56
CA VAL A 120 2.24 -23.42 -43.38
C VAL A 120 3.02 -24.59 -42.78
N GLN A 121 4.33 -24.71 -43.07
CA GLN A 121 5.18 -25.79 -42.55
C GLN A 121 5.54 -25.62 -41.07
N ASP A 122 5.67 -24.38 -40.61
CA ASP A 122 6.08 -24.08 -39.22
C ASP A 122 4.87 -23.85 -38.29
N ARG A 123 3.67 -23.69 -38.84
CA ARG A 123 2.46 -23.31 -38.09
C ARG A 123 2.21 -24.21 -36.89
N ASP A 124 2.18 -25.53 -37.07
CA ASP A 124 1.90 -26.47 -35.99
C ASP A 124 2.93 -26.37 -34.85
N ARG A 125 4.21 -26.13 -35.20
CA ARG A 125 5.29 -25.98 -34.21
C ARG A 125 5.19 -24.66 -33.45
N PHE A 126 4.81 -23.58 -34.13
CA PHE A 126 4.51 -22.30 -33.46
C PHE A 126 3.32 -22.44 -32.53
N GLU A 127 2.19 -22.97 -33.01
CA GLU A 127 0.97 -23.16 -32.22
C GLU A 127 1.22 -24.01 -30.97
N ALA A 128 2.02 -25.07 -31.06
CA ALA A 128 2.41 -25.89 -29.91
C ALA A 128 3.21 -25.13 -28.84
N GLN A 129 3.93 -24.07 -29.22
CA GLN A 129 4.77 -23.27 -28.33
C GLN A 129 4.09 -22.00 -27.84
N MET A 130 3.01 -21.55 -28.48
CA MET A 130 2.29 -20.33 -28.13
C MET A 130 1.82 -20.28 -26.66
N PRO A 131 1.33 -21.36 -26.03
CA PRO A 131 0.97 -21.31 -24.61
C PRO A 131 2.15 -20.85 -23.73
N ALA A 132 3.34 -21.42 -23.95
CA ALA A 132 4.54 -21.04 -23.20
C ALA A 132 4.99 -19.61 -23.50
N VAL A 133 4.92 -19.17 -24.76
CA VAL A 133 5.26 -17.79 -25.16
C VAL A 133 4.36 -16.76 -24.51
N LEU A 134 3.04 -16.99 -24.53
CA LEU A 134 2.06 -16.06 -23.95
C LEU A 134 2.15 -16.04 -22.42
N ALA A 135 2.25 -17.20 -21.76
CA ALA A 135 2.39 -17.26 -20.32
C ALA A 135 3.70 -16.62 -19.84
N ARG A 136 4.85 -16.86 -20.50
CA ARG A 136 6.11 -16.20 -20.12
C ARG A 136 6.08 -14.70 -20.36
N SER A 137 5.39 -14.24 -21.41
CA SER A 137 5.17 -12.81 -21.63
C SER A 137 4.34 -12.19 -20.51
N LEU A 138 3.24 -12.84 -20.12
CA LEU A 138 2.39 -12.41 -18.99
C LEU A 138 3.17 -12.43 -17.67
N HIS A 139 3.99 -13.44 -17.44
CA HIS A 139 4.88 -13.53 -16.28
C HIS A 139 5.83 -12.33 -16.18
N TYR A 140 6.52 -11.98 -17.28
CA TYR A 140 7.40 -10.80 -17.30
C TYR A 140 6.63 -9.48 -17.14
N LEU A 141 5.41 -9.36 -17.66
CA LEU A 141 4.53 -8.20 -17.39
C LEU A 141 4.10 -8.15 -15.92
N GLY A 142 3.85 -9.31 -15.29
CA GLY A 142 3.62 -9.46 -13.85
C GLY A 142 4.80 -8.95 -13.01
N ILE A 143 6.02 -9.32 -13.39
CA ILE A 143 7.25 -8.80 -12.78
C ILE A 143 7.33 -7.27 -12.93
N GLN A 144 7.12 -6.72 -14.13
CA GLN A 144 7.12 -5.27 -14.32
C GLN A 144 6.10 -4.56 -13.40
N ALA A 145 4.86 -5.08 -13.36
CA ALA A 145 3.81 -4.57 -12.51
C ALA A 145 4.21 -4.57 -11.02
N LYS A 146 4.74 -5.68 -10.52
CA LYS A 146 5.23 -5.81 -9.15
C LYS A 146 6.31 -4.78 -8.80
N TRP A 147 7.26 -4.52 -9.72
CA TRP A 147 8.33 -3.55 -9.50
C TRP A 147 7.84 -2.09 -9.54
N HIS A 148 6.80 -1.78 -10.30
CA HIS A 148 6.11 -0.49 -10.20
C HIS A 148 5.38 -0.36 -8.85
N HIS A 149 4.72 -1.42 -8.38
CA HIS A 149 4.05 -1.43 -7.07
C HIS A 149 5.02 -1.23 -5.90
N PHE A 150 6.25 -1.78 -5.96
CA PHE A 150 7.29 -1.52 -4.95
C PHE A 150 7.60 -0.03 -4.75
N ARG A 151 7.37 0.80 -5.79
CA ARG A 151 7.60 2.25 -5.76
C ARG A 151 6.32 3.08 -5.64
N PHE A 152 5.17 2.43 -5.46
CA PHE A 152 3.86 3.06 -5.48
C PHE A 152 3.59 3.85 -6.77
N GLU A 153 4.15 3.38 -7.89
CA GLU A 153 3.96 3.97 -9.20
C GLU A 153 2.69 3.42 -9.85
N LYS A 154 1.97 4.28 -10.59
CA LYS A 154 0.87 3.82 -11.42
C LYS A 154 1.44 3.00 -12.59
N LEU A 155 0.83 1.85 -12.86
CA LEU A 155 1.22 1.02 -14.01
C LEU A 155 0.98 1.78 -15.33
N PRO A 156 1.89 1.67 -16.30
CA PRO A 156 1.68 2.24 -17.63
C PRO A 156 0.49 1.60 -18.34
N SER A 157 -0.37 2.42 -18.98
CA SER A 157 -1.51 1.93 -19.79
C SER A 157 -1.10 0.89 -20.85
N ARG A 158 0.08 1.06 -21.46
CA ARG A 158 0.62 0.12 -22.45
C ARG A 158 0.83 -1.29 -21.88
N LEU A 159 1.22 -1.42 -20.60
CA LEU A 159 1.41 -2.70 -19.94
C LEU A 159 0.07 -3.45 -19.89
N TRP A 160 -1.01 -2.76 -19.50
CA TRP A 160 -2.36 -3.31 -19.50
C TRP A 160 -2.83 -3.68 -20.89
N THR A 161 -2.68 -2.79 -21.88
CA THR A 161 -3.03 -3.11 -23.26
C THR A 161 -2.34 -4.41 -23.73
N GLN A 162 -1.05 -4.58 -23.44
CA GLN A 162 -0.30 -5.78 -23.80
C GLN A 162 -0.78 -7.02 -23.04
N ALA A 163 -0.94 -6.94 -21.72
CA ALA A 163 -1.41 -8.07 -20.91
C ALA A 163 -2.81 -8.55 -21.33
N ASN A 164 -3.74 -7.60 -21.51
CA ASN A 164 -5.11 -7.85 -21.94
C ASN A 164 -5.14 -8.52 -23.32
N GLN A 165 -4.28 -8.07 -24.26
CA GLN A 165 -4.16 -8.65 -25.60
C GLN A 165 -3.56 -10.06 -25.57
N LEU A 166 -2.50 -10.30 -24.80
CA LEU A 166 -1.85 -11.61 -24.71
C LEU A 166 -2.79 -12.65 -24.10
N TYR A 167 -3.51 -12.30 -23.03
CA TYR A 167 -4.52 -13.19 -22.45
C TYR A 167 -5.66 -13.45 -23.45
N ARG A 168 -6.17 -12.41 -24.13
CA ARG A 168 -7.19 -12.59 -25.18
C ARG A 168 -6.74 -13.54 -26.30
N LEU A 169 -5.46 -13.48 -26.71
CA LEU A 169 -4.91 -14.42 -27.70
C LEU A 169 -4.91 -15.85 -27.19
N SER A 170 -4.62 -16.08 -25.90
CA SER A 170 -4.72 -17.42 -25.30
C SER A 170 -6.15 -17.95 -25.26
N GLU A 171 -7.15 -17.09 -25.02
CA GLU A 171 -8.57 -17.48 -25.09
C GLU A 171 -9.03 -17.81 -26.52
N ILE A 172 -8.55 -17.06 -27.52
CA ILE A 172 -8.83 -17.34 -28.94
C ILE A 172 -8.21 -18.68 -29.35
N GLY A 173 -7.00 -18.97 -28.86
CA GLY A 173 -6.33 -20.25 -29.08
C GLY A 173 -6.93 -21.43 -28.32
N GLY A 174 -7.84 -21.19 -27.36
CA GLY A 174 -8.52 -22.24 -26.60
C GLY A 174 -7.61 -22.99 -25.62
N PHE A 175 -6.51 -22.37 -25.19
CA PHE A 175 -5.53 -22.96 -24.27
C PHE A 175 -5.25 -22.10 -23.03
N ASP A 176 -6.04 -21.04 -22.81
CA ASP A 176 -5.87 -20.08 -21.72
C ASP A 176 -5.71 -20.75 -20.35
N SER A 177 -6.52 -21.78 -20.08
CA SER A 177 -6.58 -22.50 -18.81
C SER A 177 -5.86 -23.86 -18.82
N ASN A 178 -5.08 -24.17 -19.86
CA ASN A 178 -4.35 -25.44 -19.92
C ASN A 178 -3.15 -25.42 -18.96
N PRO A 179 -3.03 -26.36 -18.00
CA PRO A 179 -1.96 -26.35 -17.03
C PRO A 179 -0.64 -26.90 -17.60
N PHE A 180 0.47 -26.20 -17.36
CA PHE A 180 1.83 -26.64 -17.69
C PHE A 180 2.88 -25.95 -16.80
N PRO A 181 4.07 -26.54 -16.61
CA PRO A 181 5.17 -25.87 -15.91
C PRO A 181 5.79 -24.76 -16.77
N LEU A 182 5.84 -23.52 -16.26
CA LEU A 182 6.36 -22.35 -16.99
C LEU A 182 7.84 -22.51 -17.40
N TYR A 183 8.63 -23.06 -16.48
CA TYR A 183 10.05 -23.39 -16.64
C TYR A 183 10.32 -24.81 -16.10
N PRO A 184 10.15 -25.86 -16.93
CA PRO A 184 10.16 -27.26 -16.47
C PRO A 184 11.44 -27.73 -15.77
N LYS A 185 12.58 -27.05 -16.00
CA LYS A 185 13.88 -27.38 -15.37
C LYS A 185 14.13 -26.63 -14.08
N HIS A 186 13.31 -25.62 -13.78
CA HIS A 186 13.52 -24.67 -12.69
C HIS A 186 12.46 -24.82 -11.60
N SER A 187 11.20 -25.10 -11.98
CA SER A 187 10.11 -25.35 -11.05
C SER A 187 9.19 -26.46 -11.56
N GLU A 188 8.66 -27.25 -10.64
CA GLU A 188 7.60 -28.25 -10.88
C GLU A 188 6.20 -27.64 -10.76
N GLU A 189 6.08 -26.37 -10.34
CA GLU A 189 4.81 -25.68 -10.25
C GLU A 189 4.18 -25.53 -11.62
N ILE A 190 2.93 -25.98 -11.74
CA ILE A 190 2.10 -25.80 -12.92
C ILE A 190 1.40 -24.44 -12.88
N THR A 191 1.21 -23.84 -14.04
CA THR A 191 0.48 -22.58 -14.26
C THR A 191 -0.26 -22.67 -15.60
N SER A 192 -0.98 -21.61 -15.95
CA SER A 192 -1.65 -21.44 -17.24
C SER A 192 -1.58 -19.97 -17.65
N CYS A 193 -1.99 -19.63 -18.88
CA CYS A 193 -2.06 -18.21 -19.27
C CYS A 193 -3.08 -17.45 -18.41
N ALA A 194 -4.17 -18.10 -18.01
CA ALA A 194 -5.16 -17.57 -17.10
C ALA A 194 -4.56 -17.32 -15.70
N ASP A 195 -3.77 -18.26 -15.16
CA ASP A 195 -3.15 -18.12 -13.84
C ASP A 195 -2.15 -16.95 -13.77
N GLU A 196 -1.25 -16.83 -14.77
CA GLU A 196 -0.28 -15.72 -14.84
C GLU A 196 -0.99 -14.36 -14.96
N TYR A 197 -2.06 -14.30 -15.76
CA TYR A 197 -2.84 -13.08 -15.93
C TYR A 197 -3.66 -12.74 -14.67
N LEU A 198 -4.27 -13.74 -14.01
CA LEU A 198 -4.97 -13.57 -12.75
C LEU A 198 -4.04 -13.10 -11.64
N GLN A 199 -2.82 -13.63 -11.55
CA GLN A 199 -1.83 -13.17 -10.58
C GLN A 199 -1.52 -11.68 -10.78
N LEU A 200 -1.26 -11.25 -12.03
CA LEU A 200 -1.06 -9.84 -12.38
C LEU A 200 -2.25 -8.96 -11.98
N LEU A 201 -3.48 -9.38 -12.32
CA LEU A 201 -4.70 -8.63 -11.96
C LEU A 201 -4.89 -8.58 -10.45
N MET A 202 -4.80 -9.70 -9.75
CA MET A 202 -5.02 -9.76 -8.31
C MET A 202 -3.98 -8.95 -7.55
N LEU A 203 -2.71 -8.98 -7.97
CA LEU A 203 -1.68 -8.13 -7.39
C LEU A 203 -1.98 -6.65 -7.60
N ALA A 204 -2.48 -6.25 -8.77
CA ALA A 204 -2.89 -4.87 -9.04
C ALA A 204 -4.02 -4.39 -8.12
N THR A 205 -4.89 -5.28 -7.62
CA THR A 205 -5.89 -4.90 -6.60
C THR A 205 -5.26 -4.48 -5.27
N LEU A 206 -4.05 -4.96 -4.97
CA LEU A 206 -3.31 -4.67 -3.73
C LEU A 206 -2.45 -3.40 -3.80
N SER A 207 -2.30 -2.80 -4.99
CA SER A 207 -1.48 -1.62 -5.24
C SER A 207 -1.77 -0.42 -4.30
N SER A 208 -3.03 -0.27 -3.90
CA SER A 208 -3.50 0.81 -3.03
C SER A 208 -3.54 0.44 -1.53
N ASN A 209 -3.10 -0.77 -1.18
CA ASN A 209 -3.23 -1.34 0.17
C ASN A 209 -1.96 -1.17 1.04
N ASN A 210 -1.04 -0.30 0.62
CA ASN A 210 0.03 0.23 1.48
C ASN A 210 1.01 -0.80 2.01
N LEU A 211 1.20 -1.85 1.24
CA LEU A 211 2.08 -2.96 1.57
C LEU A 211 3.54 -2.55 1.39
N THR A 212 4.41 -3.03 2.27
CA THR A 212 5.87 -2.90 2.10
C THR A 212 6.35 -3.78 0.94
N VAL A 213 7.55 -3.52 0.41
CA VAL A 213 8.19 -4.33 -0.65
C VAL A 213 8.14 -5.83 -0.31
N ARG A 214 8.48 -6.21 0.94
CA ARG A 214 8.43 -7.61 1.40
C ARG A 214 7.02 -8.17 1.47
N GLN A 215 6.03 -7.37 1.87
CA GLN A 215 4.63 -7.82 1.90
C GLN A 215 4.05 -7.98 0.50
N ILE A 216 4.39 -7.09 -0.44
CA ILE A 216 4.01 -7.23 -1.86
C ILE A 216 4.65 -8.48 -2.44
N ASP A 217 5.92 -8.74 -2.13
CA ASP A 217 6.64 -9.94 -2.57
C ASP A 217 6.00 -11.23 -2.05
N TRP A 218 5.66 -11.30 -0.76
CA TRP A 218 4.92 -12.43 -0.20
C TRP A 218 3.54 -12.60 -0.83
N ALA A 219 2.78 -11.51 -0.98
CA ALA A 219 1.44 -11.56 -1.57
C ALA A 219 1.49 -12.05 -3.03
N ASP A 220 2.46 -11.59 -3.82
CA ASP A 220 2.69 -12.05 -5.19
C ASP A 220 3.03 -13.55 -5.24
N HIS A 221 3.95 -14.02 -4.37
CA HIS A 221 4.27 -15.44 -4.28
C HIS A 221 3.05 -16.30 -3.91
N TRP A 222 2.23 -15.85 -2.95
CA TRP A 222 1.01 -16.57 -2.58
C TRP A 222 -0.06 -16.56 -3.68
N LEU A 223 -0.15 -15.45 -4.44
CA LEU A 223 -1.07 -15.33 -5.57
C LEU A 223 -0.73 -16.28 -6.71
N ASN A 224 0.52 -16.73 -6.88
CA ASN A 224 0.83 -17.82 -7.82
C ASN A 224 0.06 -19.11 -7.46
N HIS A 225 -0.04 -19.46 -6.16
CA HIS A 225 -0.84 -20.61 -5.75
C HIS A 225 -2.34 -20.32 -5.80
N TRP A 226 -2.77 -19.16 -5.29
CA TRP A 226 -4.18 -18.85 -5.18
C TRP A 226 -4.87 -18.42 -6.48
N SER A 227 -4.13 -18.01 -7.52
CA SER A 227 -4.70 -17.72 -8.84
C SER A 227 -5.45 -18.92 -9.41
N LYS A 228 -4.95 -20.14 -9.11
CA LYS A 228 -5.53 -21.43 -9.51
C LYS A 228 -6.91 -21.70 -8.91
N LEU A 229 -7.28 -20.98 -7.85
CA LEU A 229 -8.59 -21.06 -7.21
C LEU A 229 -9.63 -20.15 -7.89
N ILE A 230 -9.19 -19.28 -8.79
CA ILE A 230 -10.01 -18.25 -9.41
C ILE A 230 -10.20 -18.62 -10.89
N GLN A 231 -11.43 -18.50 -11.37
CA GLN A 231 -11.75 -18.76 -12.77
C GLN A 231 -12.41 -17.53 -13.40
N PHE A 232 -12.04 -17.25 -14.66
CA PHE A 232 -12.72 -16.24 -15.45
C PHE A 232 -14.08 -16.75 -15.95
N SER A 233 -15.04 -15.84 -15.97
CA SER A 233 -16.34 -16.04 -16.61
C SER A 233 -16.60 -14.95 -17.63
N ARG A 234 -17.22 -15.32 -18.75
CA ARG A 234 -17.68 -14.38 -19.78
C ARG A 234 -19.03 -13.75 -19.43
N LYS A 235 -19.80 -14.40 -18.56
CA LYS A 235 -21.12 -13.94 -18.12
C LYS A 235 -21.04 -13.38 -16.72
N PHE A 236 -21.73 -12.27 -16.48
CA PHE A 236 -21.83 -11.69 -15.15
C PHE A 236 -22.89 -12.41 -14.30
N TYR A 237 -22.53 -12.75 -13.07
CA TYR A 237 -23.44 -13.26 -12.04
C TYR A 237 -23.22 -12.43 -10.77
N ALA A 238 -24.21 -11.63 -10.39
CA ALA A 238 -24.08 -10.64 -9.30
C ALA A 238 -23.82 -11.27 -7.92
N ASP A 239 -24.26 -12.51 -7.72
CA ASP A 239 -24.06 -13.30 -6.50
C ASP A 239 -22.67 -13.92 -6.40
N ARG A 240 -21.90 -13.97 -7.50
CA ARG A 240 -20.60 -14.67 -7.56
C ARG A 240 -19.43 -13.75 -7.89
N HIS A 241 -19.64 -12.79 -8.78
CA HIS A 241 -18.57 -11.98 -9.34
C HIS A 241 -18.47 -10.62 -8.67
N HIS A 242 -17.24 -10.25 -8.33
CA HIS A 242 -16.94 -9.02 -7.60
C HIS A 242 -16.03 -8.08 -8.39
N LEU A 243 -15.20 -8.66 -9.26
CA LEU A 243 -14.25 -7.96 -10.10
C LEU A 243 -14.45 -8.33 -11.56
N CYS A 244 -14.04 -7.42 -12.44
CA CYS A 244 -13.96 -7.65 -13.87
C CYS A 244 -12.75 -6.95 -14.49
N VAL A 245 -12.47 -7.31 -15.74
CA VAL A 245 -11.47 -6.66 -16.59
C VAL A 245 -12.01 -6.57 -18.01
N ASN A 246 -11.75 -5.46 -18.69
CA ASN A 246 -12.10 -5.26 -20.09
C ASN A 246 -10.88 -5.59 -20.96
N LEU A 247 -10.95 -6.67 -21.74
CA LEU A 247 -9.81 -7.14 -22.54
C LEU A 247 -9.45 -6.23 -23.74
N GLN A 248 -10.25 -5.21 -24.03
CA GLN A 248 -10.01 -4.23 -25.09
C GLN A 248 -9.60 -2.85 -24.56
N ALA A 249 -9.67 -2.63 -23.25
CA ALA A 249 -9.23 -1.40 -22.60
C ALA A 249 -7.73 -1.42 -22.28
N ASP A 250 -7.21 -0.26 -21.87
CA ASP A 250 -5.85 -0.06 -21.35
C ASP A 250 -5.80 0.02 -19.82
N ASP A 251 -6.85 -0.50 -19.17
CA ASP A 251 -6.99 -0.59 -17.72
C ASP A 251 -6.89 -2.04 -17.23
N GLY A 252 -6.53 -2.18 -15.96
CA GLY A 252 -6.45 -3.47 -15.26
C GLY A 252 -7.77 -3.87 -14.59
N PRO A 253 -7.70 -4.55 -13.43
CA PRO A 253 -8.89 -5.04 -12.73
C PRO A 253 -9.73 -3.87 -12.22
N GLN A 254 -11.04 -4.00 -12.35
CA GLN A 254 -12.00 -3.05 -11.82
C GLN A 254 -13.11 -3.78 -11.07
N ARG A 255 -13.86 -3.03 -10.27
CA ARG A 255 -15.08 -3.56 -9.64
C ARG A 255 -16.18 -3.64 -10.67
N VAL A 256 -17.02 -4.66 -10.55
CA VAL A 256 -18.17 -4.80 -11.44
C VAL A 256 -19.13 -3.64 -11.21
N GLN A 257 -19.63 -3.09 -12.32
CA GLN A 257 -20.70 -2.10 -12.34
C GLN A 257 -21.91 -2.72 -13.05
N GLU A 258 -23.13 -2.37 -12.63
CA GLU A 258 -24.37 -3.00 -13.13
C GLU A 258 -24.57 -2.88 -14.65
N ASP A 259 -24.01 -1.84 -15.28
CA ASP A 259 -24.12 -1.56 -16.73
C ASP A 259 -23.10 -2.34 -17.58
N GLN A 260 -22.26 -3.18 -16.96
CA GLN A 260 -21.26 -3.97 -17.67
C GLN A 260 -21.87 -5.33 -18.04
N ALA A 261 -22.65 -5.34 -19.11
CA ALA A 261 -23.30 -6.54 -19.65
C ALA A 261 -22.51 -7.06 -20.86
N GLU A 262 -21.67 -8.08 -20.62
CA GLU A 262 -21.04 -8.96 -21.63
C GLU A 262 -19.74 -8.45 -22.31
N GLU A 263 -19.35 -9.07 -23.44
CA GLU A 263 -18.04 -8.83 -24.08
C GLU A 263 -17.76 -7.33 -24.26
N PRO A 264 -16.51 -6.86 -24.05
CA PRO A 264 -15.26 -7.62 -23.91
C PRO A 264 -14.84 -7.94 -22.45
N PHE A 265 -15.78 -7.98 -21.51
CA PHE A 265 -15.46 -8.17 -20.09
C PHE A 265 -15.22 -9.64 -19.71
N ARG A 266 -14.33 -9.85 -18.73
CA ARG A 266 -14.17 -11.09 -17.98
C ARG A 266 -14.37 -10.81 -16.50
N TYR A 267 -15.11 -11.69 -15.83
CA TYR A 267 -15.53 -11.54 -14.45
C TYR A 267 -14.96 -12.66 -13.60
N TRP A 268 -14.69 -12.40 -12.32
CA TRP A 268 -14.31 -13.44 -11.37
C TRP A 268 -14.79 -13.14 -9.94
N GLY A 269 -14.86 -14.21 -9.14
CA GLY A 269 -15.24 -14.18 -7.73
C GLY A 269 -14.03 -14.20 -6.81
N LEU A 270 -14.25 -13.87 -5.53
CA LEU A 270 -13.23 -13.87 -4.49
C LEU A 270 -13.55 -14.85 -3.34
N PHE A 271 -14.67 -15.57 -3.42
CA PHE A 271 -15.12 -16.46 -2.34
C PHE A 271 -14.13 -17.58 -2.06
N ASP A 272 -13.67 -18.30 -3.08
CA ASP A 272 -12.75 -19.43 -2.91
C ASP A 272 -11.38 -18.96 -2.37
N LEU A 273 -10.90 -17.81 -2.84
CA LEU A 273 -9.70 -17.16 -2.32
C LEU A 273 -9.83 -16.81 -0.82
N ILE A 274 -10.95 -16.20 -0.42
CA ILE A 274 -11.18 -15.82 0.98
C ILE A 274 -11.31 -17.06 1.86
N HIS A 275 -11.99 -18.11 1.37
CA HIS A 275 -12.08 -19.37 2.08
C HIS A 275 -10.69 -19.99 2.33
N GLU A 276 -9.84 -20.04 1.29
CA GLU A 276 -8.47 -20.58 1.44
C GLU A 276 -7.61 -19.72 2.38
N LEU A 277 -7.75 -18.40 2.34
CA LEU A 277 -7.09 -17.50 3.29
C LEU A 277 -7.49 -17.81 4.73
N GLN A 278 -8.79 -17.99 5.00
CA GLN A 278 -9.30 -18.30 6.34
C GLN A 278 -8.85 -19.69 6.83
N GLU A 279 -8.83 -20.70 5.95
CA GLU A 279 -8.28 -22.02 6.25
C GLU A 279 -6.78 -21.95 6.57
N THR A 280 -6.02 -21.21 5.76
CA THR A 280 -4.57 -21.00 5.96
C THR A 280 -4.29 -20.31 7.29
N GLN A 281 -5.06 -19.27 7.62
CA GLN A 281 -4.96 -18.58 8.92
C GLN A 281 -5.26 -19.52 10.09
N ARG A 282 -6.34 -20.30 10.03
CA ARG A 282 -6.67 -21.29 11.07
C ARG A 282 -5.57 -22.32 11.27
N LYS A 283 -4.98 -22.84 10.18
CA LYS A 283 -3.86 -23.80 10.26
C LYS A 283 -2.65 -23.17 10.97
N ILE A 284 -2.31 -21.93 10.65
CA ILE A 284 -1.23 -21.18 11.32
C ILE A 284 -1.52 -20.99 12.81
N GLU A 285 -2.73 -20.56 13.16
CA GLU A 285 -3.15 -20.35 14.55
C GLU A 285 -3.14 -21.66 15.35
N SER A 286 -3.38 -22.80 14.69
CA SER A 286 -3.27 -24.14 15.29
C SER A 286 -1.82 -24.67 15.42
N GLY A 287 -0.81 -23.90 14.99
CA GLY A 287 0.61 -24.21 15.15
C GLY A 287 1.34 -24.62 13.88
N ALA A 288 0.69 -24.61 12.71
CA ALA A 288 1.39 -24.84 11.44
C ALA A 288 2.34 -23.68 11.12
N THR A 289 3.45 -23.98 10.45
CA THR A 289 4.40 -22.95 10.00
C THR A 289 4.04 -22.45 8.60
N PRO A 290 4.30 -21.18 8.24
CA PRO A 290 4.09 -20.70 6.88
C PRO A 290 4.75 -21.57 5.81
N ARG A 291 6.00 -22.03 6.07
CA ARG A 291 6.73 -22.96 5.20
C ARG A 291 5.96 -24.25 4.93
N SER A 292 5.38 -24.87 5.97
CA SER A 292 4.62 -26.11 5.82
C SER A 292 3.32 -25.96 5.01
N LEU A 293 2.85 -24.72 4.84
CA LEU A 293 1.66 -24.40 4.05
C LEU A 293 2.01 -23.86 2.66
N GLY A 294 3.28 -23.93 2.24
CA GLY A 294 3.72 -23.44 0.93
C GLY A 294 3.77 -21.91 0.82
N LEU A 295 3.79 -21.17 1.94
CA LEU A 295 3.83 -19.70 1.94
C LEU A 295 5.25 -19.10 1.78
N GLY A 296 6.25 -19.94 1.49
CA GLY A 296 7.66 -19.56 1.35
C GLY A 296 8.47 -19.67 2.65
N GLU A 297 9.79 -19.83 2.51
CA GLU A 297 10.72 -20.04 3.64
C GLU A 297 11.04 -18.76 4.42
N ASP A 298 11.05 -17.62 3.73
CA ASP A 298 11.34 -16.30 4.29
C ASP A 298 10.16 -15.71 5.09
N CYS A 299 8.98 -16.32 4.99
CA CYS A 299 7.78 -15.81 5.62
C CYS A 299 7.71 -16.21 7.11
N ARG A 300 7.95 -15.25 8.00
CA ARG A 300 8.03 -15.48 9.46
C ARG A 300 6.81 -14.95 10.21
N GLN A 301 6.47 -15.63 11.30
CA GLN A 301 5.47 -15.17 12.27
C GLN A 301 6.03 -14.03 13.16
N PRO A 302 5.19 -13.10 13.65
CA PRO A 302 3.73 -12.99 13.42
C PRO A 302 3.37 -12.28 12.10
N GLY A 303 4.34 -11.72 11.37
CA GLY A 303 4.11 -10.87 10.20
C GLY A 303 3.34 -11.55 9.07
N ALA A 304 3.57 -12.86 8.85
CA ALA A 304 2.81 -13.67 7.91
C ALA A 304 1.30 -13.65 8.21
N LEU A 305 0.93 -13.96 9.47
CA LEU A 305 -0.47 -13.99 9.91
C LEU A 305 -1.11 -12.60 9.89
N GLU A 306 -0.36 -11.56 10.28
CA GLU A 306 -0.85 -10.18 10.18
C GLU A 306 -1.15 -9.79 8.73
N LEU A 307 -0.29 -10.16 7.78
CA LEU A 307 -0.52 -9.90 6.36
C LEU A 307 -1.74 -10.68 5.85
N LEU A 308 -1.87 -11.96 6.18
CA LEU A 308 -3.04 -12.77 5.76
C LEU A 308 -4.36 -12.18 6.27
N LYS A 309 -4.44 -11.80 7.55
CA LYS A 309 -5.61 -11.12 8.14
C LYS A 309 -5.91 -9.81 7.43
N HIS A 310 -4.86 -9.06 7.10
CA HIS A 310 -4.99 -7.79 6.40
C HIS A 310 -5.53 -7.98 4.96
N LEU A 311 -5.01 -8.94 4.20
CA LEU A 311 -5.47 -9.26 2.84
C LEU A 311 -6.91 -9.78 2.83
N GLU A 312 -7.27 -10.68 3.75
CA GLU A 312 -8.63 -11.20 3.91
C GLU A 312 -9.61 -10.06 4.21
N SER A 313 -9.29 -9.20 5.18
CA SER A 313 -10.12 -8.04 5.52
C SER A 313 -10.27 -7.11 4.31
N PHE A 314 -9.17 -6.82 3.61
CA PHE A 314 -9.17 -5.96 2.42
C PHE A 314 -10.08 -6.50 1.32
N TRP A 315 -9.92 -7.76 0.90
CA TRP A 315 -10.73 -8.36 -0.15
C TRP A 315 -12.18 -8.57 0.29
N THR A 316 -12.44 -8.89 1.57
CA THR A 316 -13.79 -8.95 2.13
C THR A 316 -14.49 -7.58 2.11
N MET A 317 -13.78 -6.50 2.48
CA MET A 317 -14.32 -5.15 2.33
C MET A 317 -14.55 -4.82 0.86
N MET A 318 -13.68 -5.28 -0.05
CA MET A 318 -13.84 -5.02 -1.47
C MET A 318 -15.11 -5.66 -2.02
N MET A 319 -15.41 -6.92 -1.68
CA MET A 319 -16.67 -7.58 -2.03
C MET A 319 -17.88 -6.78 -1.55
N ARG A 320 -17.88 -6.39 -0.26
CA ARG A 320 -18.96 -5.59 0.33
C ARG A 320 -19.12 -4.22 -0.34
N ASN A 321 -18.02 -3.57 -0.67
CA ASN A 321 -18.03 -2.26 -1.31
C ASN A 321 -18.52 -2.31 -2.77
N THR A 322 -18.53 -3.47 -3.44
CA THR A 322 -19.18 -3.62 -4.75
C THR A 322 -20.71 -3.57 -4.61
N GLN A 323 -21.25 -3.95 -3.45
CA GLN A 323 -22.69 -3.94 -3.16
C GLN A 323 -23.19 -2.61 -2.57
N VAL A 324 -22.30 -1.76 -2.04
CA VAL A 324 -22.66 -0.49 -1.38
C VAL A 324 -22.28 0.69 -2.27
N ALA A 325 -23.28 1.45 -2.72
CA ALA A 325 -23.08 2.69 -3.44
C ALA A 325 -22.31 3.70 -2.56
N ARG A 326 -21.12 4.10 -2.99
CA ARG A 326 -20.34 5.15 -2.32
C ARG A 326 -20.89 6.53 -2.67
N SER A 327 -20.66 7.50 -1.78
CA SER A 327 -20.93 8.90 -2.09
C SER A 327 -20.15 9.33 -3.34
N VAL A 328 -20.82 10.09 -4.19
CA VAL A 328 -20.28 10.59 -5.46
C VAL A 328 -19.10 11.51 -5.16
N ARG A 329 -17.97 11.30 -5.85
CA ARG A 329 -16.83 12.22 -5.78
C ARG A 329 -17.05 13.40 -6.70
N GLN A 330 -16.77 14.60 -6.19
CA GLN A 330 -16.82 15.84 -6.95
C GLN A 330 -15.40 16.36 -7.13
N ASN A 331 -15.05 16.74 -8.36
CA ASN A 331 -13.77 17.40 -8.62
C ASN A 331 -13.83 18.82 -8.07
N VAL A 332 -12.80 19.20 -7.32
CA VAL A 332 -12.68 20.51 -6.68
C VAL A 332 -11.27 21.03 -6.86
N SER A 333 -11.08 22.33 -6.63
CA SER A 333 -9.76 22.95 -6.55
C SER A 333 -9.73 23.78 -5.27
N LYS A 334 -9.19 23.19 -4.20
CA LYS A 334 -9.10 23.80 -2.87
C LYS A 334 -7.70 23.57 -2.29
N SER A 335 -7.27 24.42 -1.36
CA SER A 335 -6.05 24.19 -0.58
C SER A 335 -6.42 23.73 0.82
N ALA A 336 -5.73 22.72 1.34
CA ALA A 336 -5.91 22.24 2.70
C ALA A 336 -4.63 22.39 3.52
N GLU A 337 -4.76 22.91 4.73
CA GLU A 337 -3.71 22.91 5.72
C GLU A 337 -3.64 21.53 6.39
N VAL A 338 -2.43 20.99 6.52
CA VAL A 338 -2.18 19.64 7.00
C VAL A 338 -1.14 19.65 8.12
N VAL A 339 -1.44 18.91 9.20
CA VAL A 339 -0.50 18.65 10.30
C VAL A 339 -0.36 17.15 10.51
N GLN A 340 0.87 16.69 10.73
CA GLN A 340 1.17 15.28 10.98
C GLN A 340 1.29 14.99 12.47
N GLY A 341 0.79 13.83 12.89
CA GLY A 341 1.13 13.20 14.16
C GLY A 341 0.18 13.59 15.29
N LEU A 342 -0.18 12.59 16.10
CA LEU A 342 -1.28 12.68 17.06
C LEU A 342 -1.16 13.91 17.99
N SER A 343 0.02 14.15 18.58
CA SER A 343 0.22 15.25 19.51
C SER A 343 -0.06 16.63 18.90
N ARG A 344 0.35 16.84 17.64
CA ARG A 344 0.12 18.11 16.92
C ARG A 344 -1.35 18.26 16.55
N ILE A 345 -1.98 17.17 16.08
CA ILE A 345 -3.41 17.14 15.77
C ILE A 345 -4.22 17.50 17.01
N CYS A 346 -3.93 16.88 18.16
CA CYS A 346 -4.58 17.20 19.42
C CYS A 346 -4.45 18.67 19.81
N ALA A 347 -3.28 19.30 19.60
CA ALA A 347 -3.09 20.71 19.88
C ALA A 347 -3.96 21.61 18.99
N MET A 348 -4.05 21.30 17.69
CA MET A 348 -4.89 22.04 16.74
C MET A 348 -6.38 21.87 17.03
N VAL A 349 -6.83 20.64 17.27
CA VAL A 349 -8.21 20.32 17.65
C VAL A 349 -8.61 20.99 18.96
N ARG A 350 -7.73 21.00 19.97
CA ARG A 350 -7.97 21.71 21.23
C ARG A 350 -8.17 23.21 21.00
N GLY A 351 -7.34 23.82 20.14
CA GLY A 351 -7.48 25.21 19.73
C GLY A 351 -8.86 25.51 19.13
N ASP A 352 -9.39 24.62 18.30
CA ASP A 352 -10.75 24.78 17.77
C ASP A 352 -11.81 24.54 18.83
N ASN A 353 -11.68 23.48 19.64
CA ASN A 353 -12.60 23.20 20.74
C ASN A 353 -12.72 24.38 21.72
N ASP A 354 -11.65 25.15 21.94
CA ASP A 354 -11.63 26.32 22.82
C ASP A 354 -12.26 27.58 22.16
N LYS A 355 -12.10 27.77 20.84
CA LYS A 355 -12.71 28.90 20.11
C LYS A 355 -14.23 28.91 20.22
N PHE A 356 -14.87 27.76 20.07
CA PHE A 356 -16.34 27.62 20.17
C PHE A 356 -16.85 27.62 21.61
N SER A 357 -15.96 27.57 22.61
CA SER A 357 -16.32 27.77 24.02
C SER A 357 -16.42 29.26 24.39
N ARG A 358 -15.83 30.16 23.57
CA ARG A 358 -15.69 31.59 23.85
C ARG A 358 -16.63 32.51 23.05
N GLN A 359 -17.69 32.00 22.42
CA GLN A 359 -18.80 32.83 21.94
C GLN A 359 -19.90 32.95 23.02
N PRO A 360 -20.53 34.13 23.15
CA PRO A 360 -20.64 34.83 24.41
C PRO A 360 -21.91 34.46 25.18
N VAL A 361 -21.74 33.98 26.40
CA VAL A 361 -22.74 34.27 27.45
C VAL A 361 -22.40 35.68 27.92
N GLU A 362 -23.37 36.58 27.75
CA GLU A 362 -23.35 37.93 28.30
C GLU A 362 -22.93 37.92 29.78
N ALA A 363 -22.21 38.97 30.18
CA ALA A 363 -21.75 39.27 31.54
C ALA A 363 -20.47 38.56 32.03
N ARG A 364 -19.30 39.01 31.55
CA ARG A 364 -18.12 39.12 32.44
C ARG A 364 -18.31 40.33 33.35
N THR A 365 -19.11 40.16 34.39
CA THR A 365 -19.02 40.94 35.63
C THR A 365 -18.16 40.14 36.62
N GLU A 366 -16.88 40.03 36.32
CA GLU A 366 -15.88 39.85 37.36
C GLU A 366 -14.96 41.05 37.28
N VAL A 367 -15.40 42.13 37.95
CA VAL A 367 -14.52 43.26 38.25
C VAL A 367 -13.53 42.75 39.29
N ASP A 368 -12.25 42.85 38.97
CA ASP A 368 -11.15 42.40 39.81
C ASP A 368 -11.23 43.08 41.18
N TYR A 369 -11.13 42.31 42.27
CA TYR A 369 -11.31 42.80 43.64
C TYR A 369 -10.28 43.90 43.98
N ASP A 370 -9.12 43.85 43.34
CA ASP A 370 -8.06 44.86 43.46
C ASP A 370 -8.43 46.19 42.74
N GLU A 371 -9.21 46.17 41.65
CA GLU A 371 -9.66 47.39 40.94
C GLU A 371 -10.73 48.16 41.71
N ILE A 372 -11.66 47.45 42.35
CA ILE A 372 -12.71 48.07 43.19
C ILE A 372 -12.07 48.75 44.41
N ASN A 373 -11.04 48.14 44.99
CA ASN A 373 -10.31 48.72 46.12
C ASN A 373 -9.49 49.96 45.72
N ASP A 374 -8.79 49.92 44.58
CA ASP A 374 -8.02 51.08 44.10
C ASP A 374 -8.92 52.27 43.74
N MET A 375 -10.07 52.01 43.12
CA MET A 375 -11.01 53.06 42.74
C MET A 375 -11.68 53.71 43.96
N ARG A 376 -11.92 52.96 45.04
CA ARG A 376 -12.43 53.51 46.31
C ARG A 376 -11.38 54.28 47.11
N LEU A 377 -10.10 53.91 46.99
CA LEU A 377 -9.03 54.48 47.81
C LEU A 377 -8.35 55.69 47.14
N TYR A 378 -8.20 55.67 45.82
CA TYR A 378 -7.44 56.70 45.08
C TYR A 378 -8.23 57.39 43.96
N GLY A 379 -9.44 56.90 43.62
CA GLY A 379 -10.26 57.46 42.53
C GLY A 379 -9.76 57.13 41.11
N PHE A 380 -8.68 56.35 41.00
CA PHE A 380 -8.13 55.82 39.75
C PHE A 380 -7.43 54.48 40.03
N VAL A 381 -7.37 53.60 39.03
CA VAL A 381 -6.68 52.29 39.15
C VAL A 381 -5.17 52.49 39.17
N SER A 382 -4.46 51.91 40.15
CA SER A 382 -3.02 52.13 40.31
C SER A 382 -2.19 51.38 39.26
N GLU A 383 -0.99 51.88 38.95
CA GLU A 383 -0.03 51.21 38.07
C GLU A 383 0.36 49.81 38.57
N ARG A 384 0.29 49.57 39.89
CA ARG A 384 0.57 48.28 40.53
C ARG A 384 -0.50 47.23 40.20
N THR A 385 -1.76 47.65 40.08
CA THR A 385 -2.90 46.78 39.75
C THR A 385 -2.98 46.53 38.24
N ARG A 386 -2.68 47.55 37.42
CA ARG A 386 -2.47 47.37 35.96
C ARG A 386 -1.33 46.41 35.63
N SER A 387 -0.21 46.50 36.34
CA SER A 387 0.94 45.62 36.11
C SER A 387 0.70 44.19 36.62
N LYS A 388 -0.06 44.01 37.71
CA LYS A 388 -0.56 42.69 38.14
C LYS A 388 -1.50 42.05 37.12
N GLN A 389 -2.40 42.80 36.47
CA GLN A 389 -3.22 42.27 35.37
C GLN A 389 -2.40 41.86 34.15
N ALA A 390 -1.32 42.59 33.85
CA ALA A 390 -0.36 42.18 32.83
C ALA A 390 0.43 40.90 33.22
N THR A 391 0.36 40.45 34.49
CA THR A 391 1.09 39.29 35.03
C THR A 391 0.22 38.29 35.82
N GLY A 392 -1.11 38.33 35.65
CA GLY A 392 -2.08 37.40 36.25
C GLY A 392 -1.95 35.96 35.72
N PRO A 393 -2.50 34.97 36.44
CA PRO A 393 -1.90 33.65 36.62
C PRO A 393 -1.71 32.91 35.30
N ALA A 394 -0.48 32.43 35.13
CA ALA A 394 0.00 31.48 34.16
C ALA A 394 -1.10 30.66 33.47
N THR A 395 -1.58 31.18 32.33
CA THR A 395 -1.89 30.30 31.21
C THR A 395 -0.68 29.40 31.02
N VAL A 396 -0.91 28.10 31.22
CA VAL A 396 0.04 27.01 30.96
C VAL A 396 0.97 27.39 29.80
N HIS A 397 2.24 27.66 30.17
CA HIS A 397 3.41 27.88 29.33
C HIS A 397 3.18 28.33 27.87
N PRO A 398 3.46 29.60 27.52
CA PRO A 398 3.65 30.02 26.13
C PRO A 398 4.95 29.46 25.49
N LYS A 399 5.74 28.68 26.24
CA LYS A 399 7.04 28.12 25.81
C LYS A 399 6.94 26.85 24.94
N LEU A 400 5.73 26.39 24.62
CA LEU A 400 5.49 25.32 23.64
C LEU A 400 4.61 25.80 22.46
N ARG A 401 4.69 27.08 22.08
CA ARG A 401 4.42 27.44 20.67
C ARG A 401 5.59 26.99 19.80
N GLN A 402 5.84 25.68 19.80
CA GLN A 402 6.60 25.07 18.72
C GLN A 402 5.84 25.49 17.46
N LYS A 403 6.49 26.23 16.56
CA LYS A 403 5.90 26.67 15.30
C LYS A 403 5.46 25.39 14.58
N VAL A 404 4.18 25.05 14.69
CA VAL A 404 3.63 23.80 14.15
C VAL A 404 3.85 23.89 12.65
N ALA A 405 4.65 22.97 12.11
CA ALA A 405 4.86 22.89 10.68
C ALA A 405 3.52 22.48 10.04
N ILE A 406 2.87 23.45 9.41
CA ILE A 406 1.63 23.26 8.65
C ILE A 406 2.05 23.16 7.18
N ALA A 407 1.74 22.03 6.55
CA ALA A 407 1.89 21.86 5.12
C ALA A 407 0.61 22.32 4.41
N ASN A 408 0.72 22.75 3.15
CA ASN A 408 -0.43 23.08 2.31
C ASN A 408 -0.51 22.07 1.16
N TRP A 409 -1.63 21.39 1.03
CA TRP A 409 -1.88 20.40 -0.02
C TRP A 409 -3.00 20.85 -0.95
N SER A 410 -2.90 20.52 -2.23
CA SER A 410 -3.95 20.79 -3.22
C SER A 410 -4.98 19.67 -3.21
N ILE A 411 -6.25 19.97 -2.99
CA ILE A 411 -7.36 19.02 -3.06
C ILE A 411 -7.96 19.07 -4.46
N GLU A 412 -7.96 17.93 -5.15
CA GLU A 412 -8.46 17.78 -6.53
C GLU A 412 -9.86 17.17 -6.59
N ASN A 413 -10.25 16.40 -5.57
CA ASN A 413 -11.59 15.84 -5.47
C ASN A 413 -11.98 15.58 -4.01
N GLU A 414 -13.27 15.60 -3.72
CA GLU A 414 -13.85 15.34 -2.40
C GLU A 414 -15.10 14.48 -2.49
N SER A 415 -15.43 13.84 -1.37
CA SER A 415 -16.66 13.07 -1.12
C SER A 415 -16.98 13.16 0.38
N ASP A 416 -18.18 12.76 0.79
CA ASP A 416 -18.56 12.76 2.22
C ASP A 416 -17.59 11.98 3.11
N GLY A 417 -16.89 10.97 2.56
CA GLY A 417 -15.96 10.12 3.30
C GLY A 417 -14.49 10.53 3.22
N GLY A 418 -14.12 11.54 2.44
CA GLY A 418 -12.71 11.88 2.26
C GLY A 418 -12.33 12.66 1.00
N PHE A 419 -11.02 12.83 0.83
CA PHE A 419 -10.42 13.72 -0.14
C PHE A 419 -9.41 13.01 -1.05
N GLY A 420 -9.18 13.56 -2.23
CA GLY A 420 -8.04 13.27 -3.08
C GLY A 420 -7.14 14.51 -3.15
N ALA A 421 -5.89 14.38 -2.70
CA ALA A 421 -4.94 15.48 -2.63
C ALA A 421 -3.70 15.21 -3.51
N VAL A 422 -3.07 16.27 -4.01
CA VAL A 422 -1.76 16.23 -4.65
C VAL A 422 -0.77 17.06 -3.84
N LEU A 423 0.42 16.48 -3.64
CA LEU A 423 1.48 17.05 -2.81
C LEU A 423 2.87 16.76 -3.38
N HIS A 424 3.86 17.52 -2.93
CA HIS A 424 5.26 17.37 -3.34
C HIS A 424 5.99 16.34 -2.47
N ALA A 425 6.64 15.37 -3.10
CA ALA A 425 7.30 14.26 -2.41
C ALA A 425 8.46 14.73 -1.50
N ALA A 426 9.32 15.62 -2.01
CA ALA A 426 10.49 16.14 -1.28
C ALA A 426 10.11 16.89 0.02
N GLU A 427 8.96 17.56 0.05
CA GLU A 427 8.49 18.31 1.23
C GLU A 427 7.75 17.42 2.25
N ASN A 428 7.37 16.21 1.84
CA ASN A 428 6.51 15.31 2.60
C ASN A 428 7.13 13.91 2.70
N GLU A 429 8.44 13.77 2.93
CA GLU A 429 9.12 12.46 3.04
C GLU A 429 8.55 11.55 4.13
N TRP A 430 7.85 12.13 5.12
CA TRP A 430 7.15 11.41 6.18
C TRP A 430 5.87 10.72 5.72
N ILE A 431 5.36 11.09 4.55
CA ILE A 431 4.07 10.62 4.06
C ILE A 431 4.15 9.13 3.78
N ARG A 432 3.27 8.41 4.42
CA ARG A 432 3.09 6.98 4.23
C ARG A 432 1.63 6.68 4.51
N PRO A 433 1.10 5.62 3.92
CA PRO A 433 -0.26 5.29 4.24
C PRO A 433 -0.40 4.75 5.67
N GLY A 434 -1.60 4.85 6.23
CA GLY A 434 -1.85 4.69 7.67
C GLY A 434 -1.37 5.86 8.53
N ALA A 435 -0.68 6.87 7.95
CA ALA A 435 -0.32 8.06 8.68
C ALA A 435 -1.56 8.87 9.07
N LEU A 436 -1.61 9.24 10.35
CA LEU A 436 -2.64 10.12 10.89
C LEU A 436 -2.28 11.57 10.60
N ILE A 437 -3.24 12.29 10.04
CA ILE A 437 -3.11 13.70 9.71
C ILE A 437 -4.31 14.47 10.25
N GLY A 438 -4.04 15.69 10.71
CA GLY A 438 -5.06 16.70 10.91
C GLY A 438 -5.17 17.48 9.61
N MET A 439 -6.39 17.77 9.17
CA MET A 439 -6.60 18.54 7.96
C MET A 439 -7.67 19.63 8.15
N ARG A 440 -7.45 20.80 7.55
CA ARG A 440 -8.41 21.89 7.51
C ARG A 440 -8.48 22.47 6.09
N THR A 441 -9.65 22.41 5.47
CA THR A 441 -9.87 22.79 4.06
C THR A 441 -10.19 24.28 3.85
N GLY A 442 -10.39 25.05 4.93
CA GLY A 442 -10.57 26.49 4.88
C GLY A 442 -10.30 27.17 6.22
N GLY A 443 -9.92 28.45 6.20
CA GLY A 443 -9.51 29.18 7.41
C GLY A 443 -10.59 29.31 8.50
N GLY A 444 -11.87 29.16 8.14
CA GLY A 444 -13.02 29.17 9.05
C GLY A 444 -13.53 27.78 9.44
N GLU A 445 -12.95 26.71 8.92
CA GLU A 445 -13.37 25.34 9.20
C GLU A 445 -12.57 24.73 10.36
N ASN A 446 -13.13 23.68 10.95
CA ASN A 446 -12.47 22.95 12.03
C ASN A 446 -11.45 21.94 11.50
N TRP A 447 -10.44 21.66 12.32
CA TRP A 447 -9.52 20.56 12.11
C TRP A 447 -10.27 19.23 12.16
N GLN A 448 -10.15 18.48 11.06
CA GLN A 448 -10.65 17.13 10.90
C GLN A 448 -9.51 16.13 11.16
N VAL A 449 -9.86 14.96 11.69
CA VAL A 449 -8.92 13.84 11.87
C VAL A 449 -9.06 12.91 10.69
N CYS A 450 -7.96 12.69 9.97
CA CYS A 450 -7.94 11.93 8.73
C CYS A 450 -6.79 10.92 8.72
N VAL A 451 -6.93 9.89 7.88
CA VAL A 451 -5.87 8.89 7.64
C VAL A 451 -5.61 8.78 6.15
N ILE A 452 -4.34 8.69 5.80
CA ILE A 452 -3.90 8.44 4.43
C ILE A 452 -4.16 6.97 4.10
N ARG A 453 -5.05 6.69 3.15
CA ARG A 453 -5.44 5.33 2.76
C ARG A 453 -4.74 4.81 1.53
N ARG A 454 -4.25 5.68 0.66
CA ARG A 454 -3.50 5.31 -0.54
C ARG A 454 -2.57 6.43 -0.96
N LEU A 455 -1.45 6.07 -1.56
CA LEU A 455 -0.51 6.97 -2.21
C LEU A 455 -0.21 6.44 -3.60
N ASN A 456 -0.24 7.31 -4.61
CA ASN A 456 0.17 7.01 -5.97
C ASN A 456 1.16 8.07 -6.43
N ARG A 457 2.32 7.67 -6.96
CA ARG A 457 3.24 8.59 -7.60
C ARG A 457 2.70 8.97 -8.97
N LEU A 458 2.47 10.27 -9.19
CA LEU A 458 1.99 10.81 -10.47
C LEU A 458 3.18 11.14 -11.39
N ARG A 459 4.20 11.80 -10.83
CA ARG A 459 5.46 12.20 -11.47
C ARG A 459 6.56 12.15 -10.41
N ASP A 460 7.83 12.28 -10.81
CA ASP A 460 8.98 12.12 -9.90
C ASP A 460 8.84 12.90 -8.58
N GLU A 461 8.30 14.12 -8.62
CA GLU A 461 8.14 15.01 -7.47
C GLU A 461 6.71 15.15 -6.95
N GLN A 462 5.70 14.50 -7.56
CA GLN A 462 4.29 14.67 -7.19
C GLN A 462 3.63 13.34 -6.78
N LEU A 463 2.98 13.35 -5.62
CA LEU A 463 2.20 12.25 -5.09
C LEU A 463 0.72 12.62 -5.06
N SER A 464 -0.13 11.69 -5.47
CA SER A 464 -1.57 11.72 -5.21
C SER A 464 -1.87 10.89 -3.96
N ALA A 465 -2.51 11.51 -2.97
CA ALA A 465 -2.94 10.87 -1.74
C ALA A 465 -4.47 10.73 -1.70
N GLY A 466 -4.96 9.52 -1.40
CA GLY A 466 -6.35 9.32 -1.01
C GLY A 466 -6.47 9.36 0.50
N ILE A 467 -7.25 10.31 0.99
CA ILE A 467 -7.40 10.62 2.41
C ILE A 467 -8.82 10.25 2.84
N GLN A 468 -8.95 9.52 3.94
CA GLN A 468 -10.25 9.25 4.57
C GLN A 468 -10.43 10.13 5.81
N ILE A 469 -11.61 10.72 5.96
CA ILE A 469 -11.99 11.41 7.20
C ILE A 469 -12.40 10.35 8.22
N LEU A 470 -11.70 10.30 9.36
CA LEU A 470 -12.12 9.49 10.51
C LEU A 470 -13.12 10.25 11.38
N SER A 471 -12.92 11.56 11.53
CA SER A 471 -13.81 12.43 12.29
C SER A 471 -13.77 13.85 11.79
N ALA A 472 -14.94 14.40 11.47
CA ALA A 472 -15.11 15.82 11.15
C ALA A 472 -15.24 16.70 12.41
N THR A 473 -15.58 16.11 13.56
CA THR A 473 -15.84 16.81 14.84
C THR A 473 -15.08 16.16 16.01
N PRO A 474 -13.74 16.07 15.93
CA PRO A 474 -12.94 15.51 17.01
C PRO A 474 -12.97 16.39 18.27
N VAL A 475 -12.83 15.76 19.44
CA VAL A 475 -12.70 16.46 20.72
C VAL A 475 -11.37 16.08 21.37
N ALA A 476 -10.51 17.07 21.60
CA ALA A 476 -9.26 16.87 22.31
C ALA A 476 -9.51 16.64 23.80
N VAL A 477 -8.95 15.57 24.33
CA VAL A 477 -9.12 15.16 25.73
C VAL A 477 -7.78 14.99 26.41
N SER A 478 -7.78 15.22 27.72
CA SER A 478 -6.67 14.89 28.60
C SER A 478 -6.92 13.51 29.21
N ILE A 479 -5.90 12.67 29.26
CA ILE A 479 -6.01 11.29 29.71
C ILE A 479 -4.99 11.05 30.83
N LYS A 480 -5.43 10.41 31.91
CA LYS A 480 -4.60 9.97 33.03
C LYS A 480 -4.92 8.51 33.34
N VAL A 481 -3.90 7.69 33.60
CA VAL A 481 -4.12 6.30 34.05
C VAL A 481 -4.84 6.34 35.40
N ASP A 482 -5.88 5.53 35.54
CA ASP A 482 -6.59 5.36 36.81
C ASP A 482 -5.88 4.24 37.61
N ASP A 483 -4.80 4.59 38.31
CA ASP A 483 -4.08 3.65 39.18
C ASP A 483 -4.85 3.45 40.50
N ASP A 484 -5.92 2.67 40.46
CA ASP A 484 -6.62 2.17 41.66
C ASP A 484 -6.00 0.84 42.17
N SER A 485 -4.85 0.43 41.60
CA SER A 485 -4.06 -0.71 42.07
C SER A 485 -2.90 -0.24 42.94
N SER A 486 -3.04 -0.42 44.25
CA SER A 486 -1.97 -0.38 45.24
C SER A 486 -0.96 -1.53 45.03
N GLN A 487 -0.22 -1.51 43.93
CA GLN A 487 1.01 -2.27 43.73
C GLN A 487 2.02 -1.38 43.01
N ILE A 488 2.68 -0.55 43.81
CA ILE A 488 3.89 0.17 43.41
C ILE A 488 4.93 -0.90 43.04
N ASN A 489 5.27 -1.02 41.76
CA ASN A 489 6.46 -1.76 41.36
C ASN A 489 7.68 -1.00 41.89
N LEU A 490 8.42 -1.64 42.79
CA LEU A 490 9.64 -1.10 43.43
C LEU A 490 10.79 -0.78 42.46
N SER A 491 10.62 -0.98 41.16
CA SER A 491 11.60 -0.67 40.12
C SER A 491 11.59 0.80 39.67
N ASP A 492 10.50 1.54 39.90
CA ASP A 492 10.34 2.90 39.35
C ASP A 492 10.74 4.01 40.36
N VAL A 493 11.25 3.63 41.53
CA VAL A 493 11.64 4.58 42.60
C VAL A 493 13.11 5.00 42.52
N ALA A 494 13.89 4.45 41.58
CA ALA A 494 15.26 4.87 41.35
C ALA A 494 15.33 5.71 40.08
N PHE A 495 15.80 6.95 40.23
CA PHE A 495 16.10 7.94 39.18
C PHE A 495 14.95 8.91 38.84
N PHE A 496 15.06 10.11 39.45
CA PHE A 496 14.48 11.42 39.11
C PHE A 496 13.40 11.97 40.06
N ASN A 497 13.83 12.95 40.85
CA ASN A 497 12.99 13.96 41.49
C ASN A 497 12.09 14.65 40.44
N THR A 498 10.85 14.96 40.85
CA THR A 498 9.80 15.73 40.12
C THR A 498 9.16 15.03 38.91
N GLU A 499 8.34 14.01 39.16
CA GLU A 499 7.31 13.58 38.21
C GLU A 499 6.00 14.36 38.45
N PHE A 500 5.74 15.36 37.60
CA PHE A 500 4.37 15.81 37.39
C PHE A 500 3.57 14.65 36.79
N PRO A 501 2.32 14.38 37.22
CA PRO A 501 1.49 13.39 36.54
C PRO A 501 1.41 13.80 35.07
N THR A 502 1.99 13.00 34.18
CA THR A 502 2.06 13.36 32.76
C THR A 502 0.64 13.38 32.22
N LEU A 503 0.07 14.59 32.11
CA LEU A 503 -1.21 14.80 31.46
C LEU A 503 -1.02 14.40 30.00
N ARG A 504 -1.50 13.22 29.63
CA ARG A 504 -1.41 12.69 28.28
C ARG A 504 -2.57 13.24 27.47
N ILE A 505 -2.43 13.28 26.15
CA ILE A 505 -3.43 13.87 25.27
C ILE A 505 -3.94 12.77 24.33
N GLY A 506 -5.25 12.77 24.10
CA GLY A 506 -5.86 11.94 23.06
C GLY A 506 -7.01 12.66 22.38
N LEU A 507 -7.67 11.95 21.47
CA LEU A 507 -8.82 12.43 20.73
C LEU A 507 -10.00 11.52 21.01
N TYR A 508 -11.07 12.09 21.55
CA TYR A 508 -12.36 11.45 21.51
C TYR A 508 -12.94 11.60 20.10
N ILE A 509 -13.30 10.47 19.50
CA ILE A 509 -13.83 10.42 18.14
C ILE A 509 -15.26 9.85 18.21
N PRO A 510 -16.28 10.59 17.75
CA PRO A 510 -17.59 10.01 17.54
C PRO A 510 -17.51 8.98 16.39
N HIS A 511 -17.89 7.73 16.66
CA HIS A 511 -17.91 6.68 15.64
C HIS A 511 -19.28 6.01 15.59
N LEU A 512 -19.80 5.83 14.38
CA LEU A 512 -21.04 5.09 14.13
C LEU A 512 -20.68 3.67 13.72
N GLN A 513 -21.12 2.69 14.51
CA GLN A 513 -21.06 1.28 14.13
C GLN A 513 -22.49 0.79 13.85
N GLY A 514 -22.82 0.66 12.56
CA GLY A 514 -24.21 0.42 12.14
C GLY A 514 -25.11 1.61 12.48
N SER A 515 -26.13 1.39 13.31
CA SER A 515 -27.06 2.44 13.78
C SER A 515 -26.76 2.97 15.18
N SER A 516 -25.71 2.48 15.86
CA SER A 516 -25.36 2.88 17.23
C SER A 516 -24.10 3.73 17.26
N ASN A 517 -24.12 4.80 18.06
CA ASN A 517 -22.91 5.51 18.43
C ASN A 517 -22.07 4.64 19.35
N VAL A 518 -20.79 4.50 19.02
CA VAL A 518 -19.79 3.85 19.85
C VAL A 518 -18.83 4.95 20.31
N ASN A 519 -18.59 4.99 21.61
CA ASN A 519 -17.60 5.88 22.19
C ASN A 519 -16.23 5.34 21.84
N THR A 520 -15.39 6.17 21.21
CA THR A 520 -14.04 5.74 20.81
C THR A 520 -13.00 6.76 21.24
N LEU A 521 -11.80 6.26 21.46
CA LEU A 521 -10.66 7.05 21.90
C LEU A 521 -9.47 6.73 21.01
N MET A 522 -8.76 7.77 20.58
CA MET A 522 -7.49 7.68 19.89
C MET A 522 -6.38 8.19 20.80
N LEU A 523 -5.37 7.35 20.99
CA LEU A 523 -4.23 7.60 21.87
C LEU A 523 -2.94 7.12 21.20
N HIS A 524 -1.79 7.46 21.80
CA HIS A 524 -0.50 6.99 21.32
C HIS A 524 -0.40 5.46 21.49
N ALA A 525 0.20 4.76 20.52
CA ALA A 525 0.20 3.28 20.53
C ALA A 525 0.87 2.68 21.78
N SER A 526 1.89 3.34 22.33
CA SER A 526 2.57 2.90 23.57
C SER A 526 1.69 3.00 24.82
N GLU A 527 0.58 3.73 24.74
CA GLU A 527 -0.35 3.94 25.84
C GLU A 527 -1.48 2.92 25.88
N TYR A 528 -1.60 2.08 24.84
CA TYR A 528 -2.67 1.09 24.81
C TYR A 528 -2.30 -0.18 25.56
N ALA A 529 -3.19 -0.56 26.48
CA ALA A 529 -3.29 -1.90 27.01
C ALA A 529 -4.78 -2.26 27.09
N ASN A 530 -5.14 -3.47 26.66
CA ASN A 530 -6.52 -3.93 26.71
C ASN A 530 -7.03 -3.96 28.16
N ASP A 531 -8.29 -3.59 28.36
CA ASP A 531 -8.98 -3.50 29.66
C ASP A 531 -8.40 -2.49 30.66
N ARG A 532 -7.43 -1.65 30.27
CA ARG A 532 -6.87 -0.61 31.14
C ARG A 532 -7.88 0.52 31.37
N LEU A 533 -7.92 1.03 32.60
CA LEU A 533 -8.75 2.15 33.00
C LEU A 533 -8.02 3.49 32.87
N TYR A 534 -8.73 4.46 32.34
CA TYR A 534 -8.25 5.83 32.17
C TYR A 534 -9.30 6.82 32.65
N GLN A 535 -8.85 7.84 33.37
CA GLN A 535 -9.61 9.06 33.59
C GLN A 535 -9.41 9.97 32.38
N VAL A 536 -10.49 10.22 31.65
CA VAL A 536 -10.56 11.08 30.47
C VAL A 536 -11.28 12.37 30.85
N GLN A 537 -10.58 13.48 30.74
CA GLN A 537 -11.12 14.82 30.94
C GLN A 537 -11.30 15.51 29.60
N ALA A 538 -12.57 15.81 29.27
CA ALA A 538 -12.97 16.58 28.11
C ALA A 538 -13.56 17.91 28.60
N ARG A 539 -12.77 18.99 28.52
CA ARG A 539 -13.13 20.30 29.09
C ARG A 539 -13.46 20.18 30.59
N ASP A 540 -14.70 20.50 30.98
CA ASP A 540 -15.17 20.47 32.37
C ASP A 540 -15.72 19.10 32.80
N ARG A 541 -15.82 18.13 31.88
CA ARG A 541 -16.37 16.80 32.19
C ARG A 541 -15.26 15.78 32.34
N ALA A 542 -15.31 14.99 33.39
CA ALA A 542 -14.40 13.88 33.63
C ALA A 542 -15.14 12.53 33.64
N PHE A 543 -14.60 11.57 32.91
CA PHE A 543 -15.14 10.22 32.79
C PHE A 543 -14.05 9.21 33.09
N THR A 544 -14.39 8.12 33.77
CA THR A 544 -13.52 6.95 33.83
C THR A 544 -13.95 6.00 32.73
N VAL A 545 -13.03 5.63 31.84
CA VAL A 545 -13.29 4.75 30.71
C VAL A 545 -12.37 3.54 30.74
N ARG A 546 -12.88 2.40 30.26
CA ARG A 546 -12.12 1.18 30.00
C ARG A 546 -11.80 1.08 28.51
N LEU A 547 -10.54 0.85 28.16
CA LEU A 547 -10.14 0.59 26.77
C LEU A 547 -10.54 -0.82 26.36
N GLY A 548 -11.20 -0.96 25.21
CA GLY A 548 -11.60 -2.24 24.63
C GLY A 548 -10.77 -2.63 23.42
N SER A 549 -11.44 -3.28 22.45
CA SER A 549 -10.84 -3.75 21.21
C SER A 549 -10.29 -2.62 20.34
N VAL A 550 -9.16 -2.88 19.70
CA VAL A 550 -8.59 -2.00 18.67
C VAL A 550 -9.47 -2.00 17.42
N LEU A 551 -9.89 -0.82 16.99
CA LEU A 551 -10.57 -0.60 15.71
C LEU A 551 -9.53 -0.47 14.58
N GLU A 552 -8.50 0.33 14.81
CA GLU A 552 -7.41 0.56 13.86
C GLU A 552 -6.12 0.93 14.61
N LYS A 553 -4.97 0.52 14.07
CA LYS A 553 -3.64 0.92 14.55
C LYS A 553 -2.82 1.52 13.41
N GLY A 554 -2.13 2.62 13.67
CA GLY A 554 -1.08 3.15 12.81
C GLY A 554 0.30 3.00 13.44
N ALA A 555 1.27 3.77 12.93
CA ALA A 555 2.66 3.68 13.41
C ALA A 555 2.85 4.21 14.84
N ASP A 556 2.14 5.30 15.19
CA ASP A 556 2.27 6.04 16.44
C ASP A 556 0.93 6.23 17.18
N TRP A 557 -0.17 5.75 16.60
CA TRP A 557 -1.51 5.94 17.12
C TRP A 557 -2.29 4.63 17.11
N VAL A 558 -3.27 4.54 18.01
CA VAL A 558 -4.22 3.44 18.07
C VAL A 558 -5.60 3.99 18.39
N TRP A 559 -6.60 3.49 17.68
CA TRP A 559 -7.99 3.88 17.80
C TRP A 559 -8.78 2.71 18.34
N VAL A 560 -9.45 2.92 19.48
CA VAL A 560 -10.07 1.84 20.26
C VAL A 560 -11.49 2.19 20.66
N ASN A 561 -12.30 1.14 20.85
CA ASN A 561 -13.57 1.26 21.54
C ASN A 561 -13.34 1.57 23.02
N VAL A 562 -14.22 2.38 23.61
CA VAL A 562 -14.19 2.65 25.04
C VAL A 562 -15.55 2.45 25.70
N GLN A 563 -15.54 1.89 26.90
CA GLN A 563 -16.72 1.75 27.75
C GLN A 563 -16.64 2.75 28.90
N VAL A 564 -17.68 3.55 29.10
CA VAL A 564 -17.75 4.50 30.22
C VAL A 564 -18.10 3.73 31.48
N VAL A 565 -17.23 3.77 32.48
CA VAL A 565 -17.37 3.03 33.75
C VAL A 565 -17.97 3.93 34.84
N ARG A 566 -17.54 5.20 34.93
CA ARG A 566 -18.06 6.20 35.88
C ARG A 566 -18.06 7.59 35.26
N GLN A 567 -19.07 8.40 35.56
CA GLN A 567 -19.12 9.82 35.22
C GLN A 567 -18.91 10.63 36.51
N ASN A 568 -17.81 11.38 36.58
CA ASN A 568 -17.56 12.29 37.69
C ASN A 568 -18.18 13.64 37.32
N GLY A 569 -19.23 14.01 38.07
CA GLY A 569 -20.05 15.20 37.84
C GLY A 569 -19.36 16.50 38.23
#